data_AF-A0A183ALS8-F1
#
_entry.id   AF-A0A183ALS8-F1
#
_cell.length_a   1.000
_cell.length_b   1.000
_cell.length_c   1.000
_cell.angle_alpha   90.00
_cell.angle_beta   90.00
_cell.angle_gamma   90.00
#
_symmetry.space_group_name_H-M   'P 1'
#
loop_
_entity.id
_entity.type
_entity.pdbx_description
1 polymer ?
#
loop_
_entity_poly.entity_id
_entity_poly.type
_entity_poly.pdbx_seq_one_letter_code
_entity_poly.pdbx_strand_id
1 'polypeptide(L)'
;MPDLVLSTPDVERVLKIFKTSKSTGPADIHPAVFKPIESSVIPQLVTIFNVSLNTGRIPEDLKHVAIVPIFKGGNQSDPSNYRLISLTSIVAKLPERILREYICAHLEVLK
;
A
#
# COMPACT_ATOMS: atom_id res chain seq x y z
N MET A 1 15.96 -15.54 6.51
CA MET A 1 15.31 -14.77 5.43
C MET A 1 16.36 -13.81 4.88
N PRO A 2 16.62 -13.78 3.56
CA PRO A 2 17.55 -12.80 3.00
C PRO A 2 17.04 -11.37 3.19
N ASP A 3 17.94 -10.39 3.08
CA ASP A 3 17.56 -8.98 3.12
C ASP A 3 16.72 -8.62 1.90
N LEU A 4 15.58 -7.97 2.11
CA LEU A 4 14.70 -7.52 1.04
C LEU A 4 15.17 -6.14 0.55
N VAL A 5 15.55 -6.06 -0.73
CA VAL A 5 15.85 -4.80 -1.41
C VAL A 5 14.84 -4.64 -2.55
N LEU A 6 14.06 -3.56 -2.51
CA LEU A 6 13.12 -3.24 -3.57
C LEU A 6 13.87 -2.69 -4.78
N SER A 7 13.50 -3.16 -5.96
CA SER A 7 13.96 -2.61 -7.24
C SER A 7 12.86 -1.79 -7.94
N THR A 8 13.27 -0.91 -8.87
CA THR A 8 12.33 -0.17 -9.73
C THR A 8 11.35 -1.09 -10.47
N PRO A 9 11.79 -2.20 -11.10
CA PRO A 9 10.86 -3.16 -11.71
C PRO A 9 9.81 -3.75 -10.76
N ASP A 10 10.16 -3.97 -9.48
CA ASP A 10 9.19 -4.50 -8.50
C ASP A 10 8.06 -3.52 -8.25
N VAL A 11 8.41 -2.25 -8.05
CA VAL A 11 7.42 -1.19 -7.78
C VAL A 11 6.60 -0.90 -9.04
N GLU A 12 7.21 -0.88 -10.23
CA GLU A 12 6.49 -0.75 -11.51
C GLU A 12 5.48 -1.87 -11.72
N ARG A 13 5.89 -3.12 -11.46
CA ARG A 13 5.01 -4.30 -11.58
C ARG A 13 3.80 -4.15 -10.68
N VAL A 14 4.01 -3.78 -9.42
CA VAL A 14 2.92 -3.63 -8.45
C VAL A 14 2.03 -2.44 -8.79
N LEU A 15 2.60 -1.31 -9.24
CA LEU A 15 1.83 -0.16 -9.68
C LEU A 15 0.86 -0.51 -10.82
N LYS A 16 1.30 -1.33 -11.78
CA LYS A 16 0.45 -1.82 -12.89
C LYS A 16 -0.71 -2.71 -12.44
N ILE A 17 -0.58 -3.41 -11.30
CA ILE A 17 -1.64 -4.24 -10.73
C ILE A 17 -2.76 -3.37 -10.13
N PHE A 18 -2.42 -2.19 -9.60
CA PHE A 18 -3.40 -1.30 -9.01
C PHE A 18 -4.29 -0.66 -10.08
N LYS A 19 -5.50 -1.22 -10.26
CA LYS A 19 -6.52 -0.68 -11.15
C LYS A 19 -6.85 0.78 -10.79
N THR A 20 -7.01 1.61 -11.82
CA THR A 20 -7.50 2.99 -11.78
C THR A 20 -8.93 3.16 -11.26
N SER A 21 -9.60 2.09 -10.83
CA SER A 21 -10.96 2.13 -10.27
C SER A 21 -11.01 2.06 -8.74
N LYS A 22 -9.87 2.23 -8.06
CA LYS A 22 -9.79 2.21 -6.59
C LYS A 22 -10.03 3.61 -6.05
N SER A 23 -10.83 3.69 -4.98
CA SER A 23 -11.02 4.93 -4.24
C SER A 23 -9.68 5.51 -3.80
N THR A 24 -9.60 6.83 -3.84
CA THR A 24 -8.47 7.56 -3.29
C THR A 24 -8.40 7.32 -1.78
N GLY A 25 -7.17 7.13 -1.28
CA GLY A 25 -6.92 7.15 0.17
C GLY A 25 -6.92 8.59 0.72
N PRO A 26 -6.51 8.81 1.98
CA PRO A 26 -6.46 10.14 2.61
C PRO A 26 -5.65 11.18 1.85
N ALA A 27 -4.64 10.72 1.12
CA ALA A 27 -3.76 11.57 0.32
C ALA A 27 -4.42 12.09 -0.98
N ASP A 28 -5.63 11.61 -1.30
CA ASP A 28 -6.37 11.92 -2.54
C ASP A 28 -5.64 11.67 -3.87
N ILE A 29 -4.50 10.97 -3.84
CA ILE A 29 -3.74 10.63 -5.05
C ILE A 29 -4.41 9.46 -5.76
N HIS A 30 -5.10 9.76 -6.86
CA HIS A 30 -5.69 8.74 -7.72
C HIS A 30 -4.57 7.93 -8.42
N PRO A 31 -4.68 6.59 -8.53
CA PRO A 31 -3.64 5.78 -9.19
C PRO A 31 -3.29 6.23 -10.61
N ALA A 32 -4.25 6.85 -11.32
CA ALA A 32 -4.01 7.40 -12.66
C ALA A 32 -2.96 8.54 -12.69
N VAL A 33 -2.72 9.22 -11.57
CA VAL A 33 -1.71 10.29 -11.48
C VAL A 33 -0.30 9.75 -11.74
N PHE A 34 -0.02 8.49 -11.40
CA PHE A 34 1.31 7.92 -11.60
C PHE A 34 1.62 7.62 -13.06
N LYS A 35 0.62 7.33 -13.91
CA LYS A 35 0.84 6.94 -15.30
C LYS A 35 1.68 7.94 -16.11
N PRO A 36 1.45 9.26 -16.05
CA PRO A 36 2.29 10.23 -16.76
C PRO A 36 3.66 10.50 -16.12
N ILE A 37 3.88 10.13 -14.85
CA ILE A 37 5.08 10.51 -14.07
C ILE A 37 5.87 9.31 -13.54
N GLU A 38 5.50 8.07 -13.91
CA GLU A 38 6.03 6.84 -13.32
C GLU A 38 7.55 6.74 -13.42
N SER A 39 8.10 7.06 -14.59
CA SER A 39 9.55 7.03 -14.86
C SER A 39 10.35 7.97 -13.98
N SER A 40 9.73 9.07 -13.52
CA SER A 40 10.35 10.10 -12.71
C SER A 40 10.01 10.00 -11.22
N VAL A 41 9.09 9.12 -10.81
CA VAL A 41 8.64 9.02 -9.40
C VAL A 41 9.03 7.70 -8.78
N ILE A 42 9.01 6.61 -9.55
CA ILE A 42 9.29 5.27 -9.02
C ILE A 42 10.70 5.15 -8.43
N PRO A 43 11.78 5.64 -9.08
CA PRO A 43 13.13 5.56 -8.50
C PRO A 43 13.25 6.22 -7.11
N GLN A 44 12.52 7.31 -6.89
CA GLN A 44 12.49 8.06 -5.63
C GLN A 44 11.69 7.28 -4.59
N LEU A 45 10.54 6.71 -4.98
CA LEU A 45 9.75 5.85 -4.10
C LEU A 45 10.55 4.62 -3.65
N VAL A 46 11.25 3.96 -4.56
CA VAL A 46 12.14 2.82 -4.25
C VAL A 46 13.19 3.23 -3.21
N THR A 47 13.82 4.39 -3.39
CA THR A 47 14.80 4.92 -2.44
C THR A 47 14.18 5.11 -1.06
N ILE A 48 13.00 5.75 -0.98
CA ILE A 48 12.28 5.96 0.28
C ILE A 48 11.91 4.63 0.94
N PHE A 49 11.41 3.66 0.17
CA PHE A 49 11.00 2.35 0.70
C PHE A 49 12.18 1.56 1.22
N ASN A 50 13.30 1.53 0.50
CA ASN A 50 14.51 0.84 0.96
C ASN A 50 15.11 1.50 2.22
N VAL A 51 15.11 2.85 2.29
CA VAL A 51 15.50 3.54 3.53
C VAL A 51 14.56 3.18 4.68
N SER A 52 13.25 3.13 4.42
CA SER A 52 12.26 2.75 5.42
C SER A 52 12.45 1.32 5.92
N LEU A 53 12.78 0.37 5.04
CA LEU A 53 13.05 -1.01 5.42
C LEU A 53 14.34 -1.13 6.23
N ASN A 54 15.42 -0.49 5.77
CA ASN A 54 16.73 -0.56 6.44
C ASN A 54 16.72 0.10 7.82
N THR A 55 15.93 1.15 8.00
CA THR A 55 15.85 1.89 9.27
C THR A 55 14.73 1.40 10.19
N GLY A 56 13.80 0.57 9.68
CA GLY A 56 12.57 0.21 10.38
C GLY A 56 11.61 1.39 10.61
N ARG A 57 11.79 2.52 9.90
CA ARG A 57 11.01 3.75 10.09
C ARG A 57 10.20 4.09 8.86
N ILE A 58 8.88 4.06 8.98
CA ILE A 58 7.96 4.47 7.91
C ILE A 58 7.82 6.01 7.90
N PRO A 59 7.83 6.67 6.73
CA PRO A 59 7.50 8.08 6.62
C PRO A 59 6.12 8.40 7.20
N GLU A 60 5.99 9.53 7.90
CA GLU A 60 4.76 9.88 8.62
C GLU A 60 3.55 10.00 7.68
N ASP A 61 3.73 10.57 6.49
CA ASP A 61 2.68 10.69 5.47
C ASP A 61 2.15 9.33 5.00
N LEU A 62 2.96 8.27 5.06
CA LEU A 62 2.56 6.92 4.69
C LEU A 62 1.86 6.16 5.82
N LYS A 63 1.93 6.66 7.06
CA LYS A 63 1.20 6.08 8.21
C LYS A 63 -0.24 6.57 8.31
N HIS A 64 -0.56 7.69 7.66
CA HIS A 64 -1.88 8.29 7.71
C HIS A 64 -2.91 7.44 6.94
N VAL A 65 -4.03 7.12 7.60
CA VAL A 65 -5.12 6.31 7.06
C VAL A 65 -6.48 6.95 7.33
N ALA A 66 -7.43 6.73 6.44
CA ALA A 66 -8.82 7.18 6.61
C ALA A 66 -9.64 6.01 7.10
N ILE A 67 -10.29 6.18 8.25
CA ILE A 67 -11.18 5.18 8.80
C ILE A 67 -12.58 5.41 8.24
N VAL A 68 -13.07 4.44 7.47
CA VAL A 68 -14.40 4.51 6.85
C VAL A 68 -15.29 3.40 7.41
N PRO A 69 -16.46 3.74 7.98
CA PRO A 69 -17.43 2.75 8.41
C PRO A 69 -18.16 2.15 7.20
N ILE A 70 -18.16 0.83 7.08
CA ILE A 70 -18.96 0.07 6.11
C ILE A 70 -20.09 -0.63 6.86
N PHE A 71 -21.33 -0.34 6.46
CA PHE A 71 -22.49 -1.01 7.02
C PHE A 71 -22.47 -2.52 6.70
N LYS A 72 -22.69 -3.37 7.72
CA LYS A 72 -22.72 -4.84 7.55
C LYS A 72 -24.13 -5.45 7.55
N GLY A 73 -25.17 -4.66 7.84
CA GLY A 73 -26.58 -5.10 7.93
C GLY A 73 -27.21 -4.80 9.30
N GLY A 74 -28.53 -4.97 9.44
CA GLY A 74 -29.27 -4.71 10.69
C GLY A 74 -29.80 -3.27 10.81
N ASN A 75 -29.76 -2.71 12.02
CA ASN A 75 -30.20 -1.34 12.27
C ASN A 75 -29.07 -0.34 11.95
N GLN A 76 -29.31 0.58 11.01
CA GLN A 76 -28.33 1.62 10.62
C GLN A 76 -28.05 2.64 11.73
N SER A 77 -28.92 2.77 12.71
CA SER A 77 -28.70 3.68 13.86
C SER A 77 -27.79 3.07 14.93
N ASP A 78 -27.49 1.78 14.85
CA ASP A 78 -26.63 1.08 15.80
C ASP A 78 -25.18 1.03 15.25
N PRO A 79 -24.22 1.72 15.89
CA PRO A 79 -22.82 1.74 15.46
C PRO A 79 -22.16 0.35 15.39
N SER A 80 -22.64 -0.63 16.17
CA SER A 80 -22.11 -2.00 16.16
C SER A 80 -22.40 -2.74 14.85
N ASN A 81 -23.33 -2.23 14.04
CA ASN A 81 -23.69 -2.71 12.71
C ASN A 81 -22.79 -2.17 11.59
N TYR A 82 -21.65 -1.56 11.94
CA TYR A 82 -20.63 -1.13 11.00
C TYR A 82 -19.32 -1.88 11.25
N ARG A 83 -18.57 -2.10 10.18
CA ARG A 83 -17.16 -2.51 10.23
C ARG A 83 -16.30 -1.33 9.81
N LEU A 84 -15.30 -0.98 10.61
CA LEU A 84 -14.33 0.03 10.24
C LEU A 84 -13.32 -0.58 9.26
N ILE A 85 -13.04 0.13 8.17
CA ILE A 85 -11.94 -0.20 7.29
C ILE A 85 -10.94 0.96 7.24
N SER A 86 -9.66 0.62 7.15
CA SER A 86 -8.58 1.60 6.94
C SER A 86 -8.30 1.73 5.45
N LEU A 87 -8.54 2.92 4.91
CA LEU A 87 -8.08 3.29 3.57
C LEU A 87 -6.66 3.86 3.67
N THR A 88 -5.69 3.12 3.18
CA THR A 88 -4.29 3.55 3.03
C THR A 88 -4.05 4.20 1.67
N SER A 89 -3.05 5.09 1.59
CA SER A 89 -2.63 5.71 0.33
C SER A 89 -2.10 4.66 -0.65
N ILE A 90 -2.22 4.93 -1.95
CA ILE A 90 -1.68 4.04 -2.99
C ILE A 90 -0.15 3.88 -2.86
N VAL A 91 0.55 4.93 -2.42
CA VAL A 91 1.98 4.91 -2.19
C VAL A 91 2.37 3.95 -1.07
N ALA A 92 1.62 3.94 0.04
CA ALA A 92 1.84 3.00 1.14
C ALA A 92 1.57 1.53 0.75
N LYS A 93 0.58 1.30 -0.13
CA LYS A 93 0.23 -0.04 -0.59
C LYS A 93 1.28 -0.71 -1.50
N LEU A 94 2.13 0.08 -2.18
CA LEU A 94 3.18 -0.43 -3.06
C LEU A 94 4.18 -1.33 -2.30
N PRO A 95 4.90 -0.85 -1.27
CA PRO A 95 5.84 -1.67 -0.52
C PRO A 95 5.13 -2.74 0.31
N GLU A 96 3.92 -2.47 0.85
CA GLU A 96 3.13 -3.47 1.58
C GLU A 96 2.85 -4.72 0.74
N ARG A 97 2.48 -4.54 -0.53
CA ARG A 97 2.20 -5.65 -1.44
C ARG A 97 3.44 -6.48 -1.73
N ILE A 98 4.57 -5.83 -1.99
CA ILE A 98 5.86 -6.49 -2.26
C ILE A 98 6.32 -7.25 -1.02
N LEU A 99 6.27 -6.62 0.16
CA LEU A 99 6.64 -7.23 1.42
C LEU A 99 5.75 -8.45 1.74
N ARG A 100 4.44 -8.35 1.50
CA ARG A 100 3.52 -9.48 1.65
C ARG A 100 3.92 -10.65 0.74
N GLU A 101 4.18 -10.38 -0.54
CA GLU A 101 4.60 -11.42 -1.51
C GLU A 101 5.88 -12.11 -1.03
N TYR A 102 6.86 -11.33 -0.56
CA TYR A 102 8.12 -11.84 -0.03
C TYR A 102 7.96 -12.69 1.24
N ILE A 103 7.18 -12.21 2.21
CA ILE A 103 6.91 -12.94 3.46
C ILE A 103 6.14 -14.23 3.17
N CYS A 104 5.07 -14.18 2.36
CA CYS A 104 4.29 -15.36 2.01
C CYS A 104 5.15 -16.42 1.30
N ALA A 105 5.96 -16.02 0.32
CA ALA A 105 6.86 -16.95 -0.37
C ALA A 105 7.86 -17.60 0.60
N HIS A 106 8.41 -16.85 1.55
CA HIS A 106 9.30 -17.42 2.56
C HIS A 106 8.59 -18.42 3.47
N LEU A 107 7.38 -18.11 3.93
CA LEU A 107 6.60 -18.97 4.83
C LEU A 107 6.06 -20.23 4.13
N GLU A 108 5.80 -20.17 2.83
CA GLU A 108 5.37 -21.33 2.04
C GLU A 108 6.49 -22.33 1.81
N VAL A 109 7.74 -21.87 1.69
CA VAL A 109 8.93 -22.73 1.56
C VAL A 109 9.32 -23.38 2.90
N LEU A 110 8.85 -22.84 4.03
CA LEU A 110 9.07 -23.39 5.37
C LEU A 110 8.02 -24.44 5.79
N LYS A 111 7.06 -24.77 4.91
CA LYS A 111 6.13 -25.89 5.09
C LYS A 111 6.75 -27.18 4.56
#